data_AF-A0A2N7DA92-F1
#
_entry.id   AF-A0A2N7DA92-F1
#
_cell.length_a   1.000
_cell.length_b   1.000
_cell.length_c   1.000
_cell.angle_alpha   90.00
_cell.angle_beta   90.00
_cell.angle_gamma   90.00
#
_symmetry.space_group_name_H-M   'P 1'
#
loop_
_entity.id
_entity.type
_entity.pdbx_description
1 polymer ?
#
loop_
_entity_poly.entity_id
_entity_poly.type
_entity_poly.pdbx_seq_one_letter_code
_entity_poly.pdbx_strand_id
1 'polypeptide(L)' 'MIVNFTLLENQCSWSATIHQLNGDILLRHLLLKGQVNTMAIDFSYCEDTQQGTIINNYNELIGSFSISS' A
#
# COMPACT_ATOMS: atom_id res chain seq x y z
N MET A 1 -12.75 -6.85 -2.01
CA MET A 1 -12.00 -6.03 -2.97
C MET A 1 -10.59 -6.59 -3.09
N ILE A 2 -9.96 -6.48 -4.24
CA ILE A 2 -8.56 -6.83 -4.41
C ILE A 2 -7.74 -5.53 -4.36
N VAL A 3 -6.69 -5.53 -3.55
CA VAL A 3 -5.69 -4.45 -3.53
C VAL A 3 -4.41 -4.96 -4.15
N ASN A 4 -3.90 -4.25 -5.15
CA ASN A 4 -2.64 -4.55 -5.81
C ASN A 4 -1.60 -3.57 -5.30
N PHE A 5 -0.55 -4.07 -4.65
CA PHE A 5 0.54 -3.29 -4.10
C PHE A 5 1.74 -3.33 -5.04
N THR A 6 2.45 -2.22 -5.15
CA THR A 6 3.73 -2.12 -5.85
C THR A 6 4.68 -1.25 -5.04
N LEU A 7 5.80 -1.83 -4.59
CA LEU A 7 6.87 -1.13 -3.88
C LEU A 7 8.05 -0.84 -4.82
N LEU A 8 8.61 0.37 -4.70
CA LEU A 8 9.68 0.85 -5.56
C LEU A 8 11.03 0.21 -5.24
N GLU A 9 11.41 0.20 -3.96
CA GLU A 9 12.77 -0.14 -3.52
C GLU A 9 13.16 -1.60 -3.82
N ASN A 10 12.20 -2.52 -3.76
CA ASN A 10 12.42 -3.95 -3.94
C ASN A 10 11.76 -4.52 -5.21
N GLN A 11 11.15 -3.67 -6.05
CA GLN A 11 10.28 -4.08 -7.17
C GLN A 11 9.25 -5.15 -6.75
N CYS A 12 8.83 -5.10 -5.48
CA CYS A 12 7.96 -6.10 -4.89
C CYS A 12 6.52 -5.74 -5.22
N SER A 13 5.78 -6.66 -5.81
CA SER A 13 4.35 -6.48 -6.07
C SER A 13 3.56 -7.71 -5.64
N TRP A 14 2.39 -7.49 -5.07
CA TRP A 14 1.47 -8.56 -4.70
C TRP A 14 0.03 -8.06 -4.67
N SER A 15 -0.90 -9.00 -4.71
CA SER A 15 -2.33 -8.71 -4.54
C SER A 15 -2.84 -9.29 -3.23
N ALA A 16 -3.81 -8.62 -2.61
CA ALA A 16 -4.48 -9.09 -1.41
C ALA A 16 -5.99 -8.88 -1.49
N THR A 17 -6.75 -9.88 -1.07
CA THR A 17 -8.20 -9.74 -0.87
C THR A 17 -8.45 -9.10 0.49
N ILE A 18 -9.12 -7.95 0.51
CA ILE A 18 -9.52 -7.29 1.75
C ILE A 18 -11.04 -7.03 1.76
N HIS A 19 -11.60 -6.95 2.97
CA HIS A 19 -13.02 -6.68 3.16
C HIS A 19 -13.34 -5.19 3.24
N GLN A 20 -12.40 -4.38 3.73
CA GLN A 20 -12.53 -2.93 3.90
C GLN A 20 -11.21 -2.24 3.56
N LEU A 21 -11.27 -1.08 2.90
CA LEU A 21 -10.10 -0.25 2.64
C LEU A 21 -9.80 0.55 3.91
N ASN A 22 -8.75 0.15 4.63
CA ASN A 22 -8.37 0.72 5.91
C ASN A 22 -6.83 0.76 6.01
N GLY A 23 -6.28 1.87 6.51
CA GLY A 23 -4.83 2.06 6.66
C GLY A 23 -4.13 0.95 7.46
N ASP A 24 -4.73 0.47 8.55
CA ASP A 24 -4.18 -0.63 9.36
C ASP A 24 -4.11 -1.94 8.57
N ILE A 25 -5.11 -2.21 7.72
CA ILE A 25 -5.14 -3.38 6.85
C ILE A 25 -4.04 -3.26 5.79
N LEU A 26 -3.90 -2.10 5.15
CA LEU A 26 -2.84 -1.83 4.17
C LEU A 26 -1.45 -1.97 4.80
N LEU A 27 -1.24 -1.37 5.98
CA LEU A 27 0.02 -1.44 6.74
C LEU A 27 0.38 -2.88 7.06
N ARG A 28 -0.58 -3.69 7.53
CA ARG A 28 -0.34 -5.12 7.80
C ARG A 28 0.18 -5.86 6.57
N HIS A 29 -0.33 -5.56 5.38
CA HIS A 29 0.17 -6.17 4.14
C HIS A 29 1.61 -5.71 3.81
N LEU A 30 1.93 -4.43 3.99
CA LEU A 30 3.30 -3.92 3.80
C LEU A 30 4.31 -4.58 4.73
N LEU A 31 3.98 -4.71 6.02
CA LEU A 31 4.87 -5.29 7.02
C LEU A 31 5.11 -6.79 6.77
N LEU A 32 4.07 -7.54 6.36
CA LEU A 32 4.18 -8.99 6.18
C LEU A 32 4.72 -9.43 4.82
N LYS A 33 4.45 -8.65 3.76
CA LYS A 33 4.78 -9.03 2.37
C LYS A 33 5.78 -8.08 1.71
N GLY A 34 5.66 -6.79 1.99
CA GLY A 34 6.52 -5.76 1.41
C GLY A 34 7.92 -5.66 2.02
N GLN A 35 8.17 -6.36 3.13
CA GLN A 35 9.41 -6.26 3.91
C GLN A 35 9.74 -4.82 4.34
N VAL A 36 8.71 -3.99 4.47
CA VAL A 36 8.85 -2.63 5.00
C VAL A 36 9.17 -2.77 6.50
N ASN A 37 10.28 -2.19 6.92
CA ASN A 37 10.82 -2.32 8.28
C ASN A 37 10.40 -1.17 9.22
N THR A 38 9.44 -0.35 8.80
CA THR A 38 8.91 0.79 9.55
C THR A 38 7.39 0.76 9.61
N MET A 39 6.84 1.19 10.75
CA MET A 39 5.41 1.43 10.94
C MET A 39 5.00 2.86 10.59
N ALA A 40 5.97 3.74 10.36
CA ALA A 40 5.73 5.15 10.09
C ALA A 40 5.46 5.33 8.58
N ILE A 41 4.28 4.87 8.17
CA ILE A 41 3.77 4.86 6.79
C ILE A 41 2.45 5.62 6.75
N ASP A 42 2.33 6.52 5.79
CA ASP A 42 1.08 7.20 5.46
C ASP A 42 0.54 6.74 4.11
N PHE A 43 -0.79 6.68 4.03
CA PHE A 43 -1.52 6.32 2.82
C PHE A 43 -2.35 7.51 2.33
N SER A 44 -2.31 7.75 1.03
CA SER A 44 -3.27 8.63 0.35
C SER A 44 -4.02 7.81 -0.69
N TYR A 45 -5.31 8.07 -0.86
CA TYR A 45 -6.17 7.34 -1.79
C TYR A 45 -7.08 8.30 -2.56
N CYS A 46 -7.20 8.07 -3.86
CA CYS A 46 -8.09 8.78 -4.76
C CYS A 46 -9.19 7.83 -5.23
N GLU A 47 -10.43 8.11 -4.82
CA GLU A 47 -11.60 7.29 -5.18
C GLU A 47 -11.86 7.28 -6.69
N ASP A 48 -11.66 8.41 -7.37
CA ASP A 48 -11.91 8.54 -8.82
C ASP A 48 -10.97 7.66 -9.66
N THR A 49 -9.70 7.59 -9.27
CA THR A 49 -8.68 6.82 -10.00
C THR A 49 -8.49 5.41 -9.46
N GLN A 50 -9.08 5.11 -8.30
CA GLN A 50 -8.89 3.87 -7.54
C GLN A 50 -7.42 3.56 -7.26
N GLN A 51 -6.60 4.61 -7.11
CA GLN A 51 -5.17 4.52 -6.85
C GLN A 51 -4.83 5.21 -5.54
N GLY A 52 -3.80 4.71 -4.88
CA GLY A 52 -3.24 5.30 -3.69
C GLY A 52 -1.72 5.24 -3.67
N THR A 53 -1.14 6.16 -2.90
CA THR A 53 0.31 6.27 -2.70
C THR A 53 0.68 5.88 -1.29
N ILE A 54 1.90 5.36 -1.16
CA ILE A 54 2.48 4.90 0.09
C ILE A 54 3.73 5.74 0.33
N ILE A 55 3.72 6.54 1.39
CA ILE A 55 4.84 7.39 1.77
C ILE A 55 5.38 6.99 3.14
N ASN A 56 6.69 7.12 3.35
CA ASN A 56 7.30 6.92 4.65
C ASN A 56 7.34 8.24 5.46
N ASN A 57 7.84 8.16 6.69
CA ASN A 57 8.01 9.30 7.60
C ASN A 57 9.06 10.34 7.16
N TYR A 58 9.78 10.09 6.07
CA TYR A 58 10.67 11.05 5.42
C TYR A 58 9.98 11.76 4.24
N ASN A 59 8.66 11.56 4.07
CA ASN A 59 7.86 12.02 2.93
C ASN A 59 8.32 11.43 1.58
N GLU A 60 9.03 10.31 1.60
CA GLU A 60 9.48 9.64 0.38
C GLU A 60 8.39 8.69 -0.12
N LEU A 61 8.14 8.72 -1.43
CA LEU A 61 7.29 7.74 -2.09
C LEU A 61 8.01 6.39 -2.09
N ILE A 62 7.44 5.40 -1.41
CA ILE A 62 7.99 4.04 -1.35
C ILE A 62 7.19 3.03 -2.18
N GLY A 63 5.99 3.41 -2.61
CA GLY A 63 5.15 2.57 -3.44
C GLY A 63 3.77 3.14 -3.71
N SER A 64 2.95 2.33 -4.36
CA SER A 64 1.55 2.61 -4.65
C SER A 64 0.69 1.37 -4.44
N PHE A 65 -0.61 1.61 -4.37
CA PHE A 65 -1.60 0.55 -4.45
C PHE A 65 -2.76 0.93 -5.37
N SER A 66 -3.42 -0.05 -5.94
CA SER A 66 -4.67 0.14 -6.68
C SER A 66 -5.74 -0.83 -6.22
N ILE A 67 -6.99 -0.42 -6.34
CA ILE A 67 -8.15 -1.25 -6.00
C ILE A 67 -8.76 -1.79 -7.29
N SER A 68 -9.10 -3.08 -7.29
CA SER A 68 -9.84 -3.72 -8.37
C SER A 68 -10.99 -4.57 -7.81
N SER A 69 -12.08 -4.63 -8.58
CA SER A 69 -13.28 -5.43 -8.33
C SER A 69 -13.09 -6.88 -8.75
#